data_AF-U2BT38-F1
#
_entry.id   AF-U2BT38-F1
#
_cell.length_a   1.000
_cell.length_b   1.000
_cell.length_c   1.000
_cell.angle_alpha   90.00
_cell.angle_beta   90.00
_cell.angle_gamma   90.00
#
_symmetry.space_group_name_H-M   'P 1'
#
loop_
_entity.id
_entity.type
_entity.pdbx_description
1 polymer ?
#
loop_
_entity_poly.entity_id
_entity_poly.type
_entity_poly.pdbx_seq_one_letter_code
_entity_poly.pdbx_strand_id
1 'polypeptide(L)'
;TYNPAGKNLFSDSFFSPGNPGHGYHLPSRWELTGIFSYSGQAVYGGGFVNHPDINEACEFGGIKKTFGAHYTSMGNGVCYALRFKKATGNPNDVSPISGSGLDVFPQAADNRACCAYRYTRIGPFTFNNNLTSQLKVDCVYLGESGASTPIDNISNNAWWAARASETVTRIFPVGGYIYPAAAVSGSGTLDRRGSDSYYWSGTELDSSFAWNAGFYSHHAYASYCYFKYYGFPVRLFADE
;
A
#
# COMPACT_ATOMS: atom_id res chain seq x y z
N THR A 1 11.18 -13.33 2.93
CA THR A 1 12.29 -12.56 3.55
C THR A 1 13.57 -13.34 3.37
N TYR A 2 14.70 -12.67 3.12
CA TYR A 2 16.00 -13.35 3.09
C TYR A 2 16.39 -13.72 4.52
N ASN A 3 16.31 -15.00 4.84
CA ASN A 3 16.42 -15.52 6.20
C ASN A 3 17.26 -16.80 6.19
N PRO A 4 18.59 -16.69 6.05
CA PRO A 4 19.50 -17.83 5.87
C PRO A 4 19.55 -18.77 7.09
N ALA A 5 19.00 -18.34 8.23
CA ALA A 5 18.94 -19.12 9.47
C ALA A 5 17.55 -19.72 9.74
N GLY A 6 16.56 -19.50 8.85
CA GLY A 6 15.19 -20.02 9.01
C GLY A 6 14.44 -19.52 10.25
N LYS A 7 14.87 -18.41 10.86
CA LYS A 7 14.27 -17.89 12.10
C LYS A 7 12.95 -17.16 11.83
N ASN A 8 11.93 -17.38 12.64
CA ASN A 8 10.70 -16.59 12.55
C ASN A 8 10.93 -15.20 13.16
N LEU A 9 10.73 -14.12 12.39
CA LEU A 9 10.85 -12.74 12.87
C LEU A 9 10.00 -12.49 14.12
N PHE A 10 8.75 -12.96 14.13
CA PHE A 10 7.80 -12.74 15.22
C PHE A 10 8.03 -13.66 16.43
N SER A 11 9.03 -14.55 16.38
CA SER A 11 9.46 -15.32 17.56
C SER A 11 10.45 -14.57 18.43
N ASP A 12 10.90 -13.38 18.00
CA ASP A 12 11.77 -12.52 18.81
C ASP A 12 11.03 -11.97 20.04
N SER A 13 11.74 -11.90 21.17
CA SER A 13 11.27 -11.31 22.42
C SER A 13 10.65 -9.91 22.25
N PHE A 14 11.13 -9.12 21.28
CA PHE A 14 10.59 -7.80 20.94
C PHE A 14 9.08 -7.79 20.70
N PHE A 15 8.52 -8.89 20.16
CA PHE A 15 7.09 -9.02 19.84
C PHE A 15 6.25 -9.62 20.99
N SER A 16 6.86 -9.99 22.11
CA SER A 16 6.17 -10.60 23.26
C SER A 16 5.36 -9.57 24.06
N PRO A 17 4.28 -9.99 24.77
CA PRO A 17 3.47 -9.10 25.61
C PRO A 17 4.32 -8.26 26.57
N GLY A 18 4.04 -6.96 26.64
CA GLY A 18 4.79 -6.00 27.46
C GLY A 18 6.00 -5.35 26.78
N ASN A 19 6.37 -5.77 25.55
CA ASN A 19 7.44 -5.14 24.78
C ASN A 19 6.91 -4.22 23.67
N PRO A 20 7.71 -3.25 23.19
CA PRO A 20 7.25 -2.24 22.22
C PRO A 20 6.80 -2.79 20.86
N GLY A 21 7.26 -3.98 20.48
CA GLY A 21 6.84 -4.66 19.25
C GLY A 21 5.56 -5.47 19.41
N HIS A 22 5.01 -5.59 20.61
CA HIS A 22 3.78 -6.32 20.82
C HIS A 22 2.63 -5.67 20.05
N GLY A 23 1.81 -6.51 19.39
CA GLY A 23 0.72 -6.04 18.52
C GLY A 23 1.19 -5.58 17.14
N TYR A 24 2.46 -5.81 16.76
CA TYR A 24 2.89 -5.63 15.37
C TYR A 24 2.80 -6.94 14.59
N HIS A 25 2.29 -6.87 13.36
CA HIS A 25 2.14 -7.99 12.45
C HIS A 25 2.61 -7.67 11.04
N LEU A 26 2.76 -8.72 10.24
CA LEU A 26 2.93 -8.58 8.80
C LEU A 26 1.55 -8.25 8.21
N PRO A 27 1.40 -7.10 7.53
CA PRO A 27 0.07 -6.63 7.14
C PRO A 27 -0.58 -7.56 6.13
N SER A 28 -1.90 -7.71 6.22
CA SER A 28 -2.71 -8.35 5.19
C SER A 28 -2.63 -7.54 3.89
N ARG A 29 -2.97 -8.18 2.76
CA ARG A 29 -3.06 -7.45 1.49
C ARG A 29 -4.10 -6.32 1.54
N TRP A 30 -5.13 -6.45 2.37
CA TRP A 30 -6.19 -5.45 2.52
C TRP A 30 -5.74 -4.27 3.40
N GLU A 31 -4.88 -4.51 4.38
CA GLU A 31 -4.19 -3.45 5.12
C GLU A 31 -3.22 -2.68 4.22
N LEU A 32 -2.46 -3.39 3.38
CA LEU A 32 -1.62 -2.75 2.36
C LEU A 32 -2.46 -1.96 1.35
N THR A 33 -3.65 -2.43 1.00
CA THR A 33 -4.62 -1.68 0.18
C THR A 33 -5.11 -0.41 0.90
N GLY A 34 -5.04 -0.32 2.23
CA GLY A 34 -5.27 0.94 2.94
C GLY A 34 -4.23 2.03 2.63
N ILE A 35 -3.04 1.65 2.14
CA ILE A 35 -1.98 2.60 1.77
C ILE A 35 -1.88 2.73 0.26
N PHE A 36 -1.78 1.61 -0.45
CA PHE A 36 -1.64 1.54 -1.89
C PHE A 36 -3.00 1.34 -2.53
N SER A 37 -3.18 1.69 -3.81
CA SER A 37 -4.40 1.25 -4.50
C SER A 37 -4.38 -0.27 -4.71
N TYR A 38 -5.53 -0.93 -4.86
CA TYR A 38 -5.55 -2.37 -5.14
C TYR A 38 -4.86 -2.66 -6.49
N SER A 39 -5.48 -2.23 -7.61
CA SER A 39 -5.06 -2.59 -8.97
C SER A 39 -4.23 -1.51 -9.69
N GLY A 40 -3.42 -0.74 -8.96
CA GLY A 40 -2.55 0.27 -9.59
C GLY A 40 -3.22 1.59 -9.97
N GLN A 41 -4.36 1.94 -9.35
CA GLN A 41 -5.08 3.20 -9.56
C GLN A 41 -4.32 4.43 -9.05
N ALA A 42 -3.39 4.26 -8.11
CA ALA A 42 -2.46 5.30 -7.66
C ALA A 42 -1.37 5.56 -8.71
N VAL A 43 -1.78 6.04 -9.88
CA VAL A 43 -0.91 6.34 -11.04
C VAL A 43 -0.36 7.75 -10.92
N TYR A 44 0.96 7.88 -10.88
CA TYR A 44 1.68 9.17 -10.80
C TYR A 44 2.60 9.42 -12.01
N GLY A 45 2.70 8.50 -12.96
CA GLY A 45 3.43 8.68 -14.22
C GLY A 45 2.63 8.20 -15.43
N GLY A 46 3.06 8.55 -16.64
CA GLY A 46 2.47 8.02 -17.88
C GLY A 46 1.31 8.82 -18.48
N GLY A 47 1.02 10.02 -17.95
CA GLY A 47 0.02 10.94 -18.49
C GLY A 47 -1.13 11.22 -17.53
N PHE A 48 -2.15 11.95 -18.02
CA PHE A 48 -3.34 12.25 -17.23
C PHE A 48 -4.16 10.99 -16.95
N VAL A 49 -4.59 10.83 -15.70
CA VAL A 49 -5.56 9.80 -15.31
C VAL A 49 -6.65 10.42 -14.44
N ASN A 50 -7.85 9.86 -14.56
CA ASN A 50 -8.99 10.17 -13.70
C ASN A 50 -9.82 8.90 -13.51
N HIS A 51 -9.70 8.28 -12.35
CA HIS A 51 -10.33 7.01 -12.01
C HIS A 51 -11.35 7.22 -10.88
N PRO A 52 -12.59 7.64 -11.20
CA PRO A 52 -13.67 7.73 -10.23
C PRO A 52 -14.23 6.34 -9.88
N ASP A 53 -14.98 6.27 -8.78
CA ASP A 53 -15.83 5.13 -8.42
C ASP A 53 -15.11 3.79 -8.28
N ILE A 54 -13.84 3.83 -7.86
CA ILE A 54 -13.09 2.62 -7.52
C ILE A 54 -13.60 2.11 -6.17
N ASN A 55 -13.91 0.83 -6.07
CA ASN A 55 -14.30 0.20 -4.81
C ASN A 55 -13.19 -0.75 -4.37
N GLU A 56 -12.64 -0.60 -3.17
CA GLU A 56 -11.46 -1.34 -2.69
C GLU A 56 -11.76 -1.99 -1.34
N ALA A 57 -11.48 -3.29 -1.21
CA ALA A 57 -11.52 -3.97 0.08
C ALA A 57 -10.32 -3.53 0.92
N CYS A 58 -10.58 -2.93 2.08
CA CYS A 58 -9.55 -2.47 2.99
C CYS A 58 -9.80 -2.99 4.41
N GLU A 59 -8.71 -3.23 5.12
CA GLU A 59 -8.69 -3.63 6.53
C GLU A 59 -7.80 -2.67 7.32
N PHE A 60 -8.24 -2.25 8.51
CA PHE A 60 -7.45 -1.48 9.48
C PHE A 60 -8.21 -1.37 10.81
N GLY A 61 -7.53 -1.37 11.95
CA GLY A 61 -8.16 -1.19 13.27
C GLY A 61 -9.35 -2.15 13.53
N GLY A 62 -9.25 -3.39 13.06
CA GLY A 62 -10.32 -4.40 13.13
C GLY A 62 -11.53 -4.14 12.20
N ILE A 63 -11.53 -3.07 11.39
CA ILE A 63 -12.57 -2.77 10.41
C ILE A 63 -12.25 -3.48 9.11
N LYS A 64 -13.23 -4.19 8.55
CA LYS A 64 -13.20 -4.74 7.18
C LYS A 64 -14.37 -4.19 6.38
N LYS A 65 -14.06 -3.39 5.35
CA LYS A 65 -15.08 -2.82 4.47
C LYS A 65 -14.57 -2.69 3.05
N THR A 66 -15.52 -2.69 2.12
CA THR A 66 -15.31 -2.14 0.78
C THR A 66 -15.54 -0.64 0.84
N PHE A 67 -14.56 0.15 0.40
CA PHE A 67 -14.65 1.61 0.36
C PHE A 67 -14.56 2.16 -1.06
N GLY A 68 -15.23 3.28 -1.28
CA GLY A 68 -15.09 4.06 -2.51
C GLY A 68 -13.80 4.90 -2.53
N ALA A 69 -13.25 5.09 -3.72
CA ALA A 69 -12.09 5.91 -3.98
C ALA A 69 -12.18 6.61 -5.34
N HIS A 70 -11.50 7.77 -5.43
CA HIS A 70 -11.36 8.56 -6.66
C HIS A 70 -9.90 9.00 -6.77
N TYR A 71 -9.21 8.55 -7.82
CA TYR A 71 -7.81 8.88 -8.09
C TYR A 71 -7.68 9.84 -9.28
N THR A 72 -6.71 10.75 -9.22
CA THR A 72 -6.35 11.64 -10.34
C THR A 72 -4.85 11.92 -10.37
N SER A 73 -4.32 12.18 -11.56
CA SER A 73 -2.94 12.62 -11.76
C SER A 73 -2.78 13.29 -13.12
N MET A 74 -1.78 14.15 -13.23
CA MET A 74 -1.30 14.71 -14.51
C MET A 74 -0.12 13.90 -15.09
N GLY A 75 0.30 12.81 -14.44
CA GLY A 75 1.46 12.00 -14.84
C GLY A 75 2.81 12.65 -14.53
N ASN A 76 2.84 13.70 -13.70
CA ASN A 76 4.00 14.53 -13.40
C ASN A 76 4.75 14.10 -12.12
N GLY A 77 4.60 12.85 -11.70
CA GLY A 77 5.20 12.31 -10.48
C GLY A 77 4.33 12.41 -9.23
N VAL A 78 3.09 12.90 -9.34
CA VAL A 78 2.15 13.00 -8.21
C VAL A 78 0.77 12.44 -8.57
N CYS A 79 0.21 11.62 -7.69
CA CYS A 79 -1.19 11.18 -7.75
C CYS A 79 -1.92 11.67 -6.51
N TYR A 80 -3.16 12.12 -6.67
CA TYR A 80 -4.05 12.51 -5.60
C TYR A 80 -5.23 11.55 -5.54
N ALA A 81 -5.76 11.31 -4.35
CA ALA A 81 -6.96 10.50 -4.22
C ALA A 81 -7.83 10.94 -3.05
N LEU A 82 -9.15 10.80 -3.21
CA LEU A 82 -10.07 10.69 -2.09
C LEU A 82 -10.34 9.21 -1.88
N ARG A 83 -10.01 8.68 -0.71
CA ARG A 83 -10.13 7.26 -0.37
C ARG A 83 -11.04 7.08 0.84
N PHE A 84 -11.47 5.84 1.08
CA PHE A 84 -12.32 5.49 2.22
C PHE A 84 -13.68 6.19 2.23
N LYS A 85 -14.23 6.47 1.05
CA LYS A 85 -15.60 6.97 0.87
C LYS A 85 -16.59 5.83 1.05
N LYS A 86 -17.87 6.18 1.18
CA LYS A 86 -18.98 5.25 0.97
C LYS A 86 -18.78 4.49 -0.34
N ALA A 87 -18.91 3.17 -0.30
CA ALA A 87 -18.79 2.34 -1.49
C ALA A 87 -20.08 2.40 -2.34
N THR A 88 -19.91 2.25 -3.65
CA THR A 88 -21.00 2.23 -4.64
C THR A 88 -21.16 0.86 -5.30
N GLY A 89 -20.20 -0.04 -5.11
CA GLY A 89 -20.16 -1.34 -5.76
C GLY A 89 -19.40 -2.39 -4.97
N ASN A 90 -19.23 -3.56 -5.59
CA ASN A 90 -18.41 -4.64 -5.04
C ASN A 90 -16.93 -4.22 -5.07
N PRO A 91 -16.07 -4.76 -4.19
CA PRO A 91 -14.67 -4.44 -4.25
C PRO A 91 -14.05 -4.92 -5.57
N ASN A 92 -13.09 -4.18 -6.09
CA ASN A 92 -12.43 -4.42 -7.38
C ASN A 92 -11.57 -5.69 -7.40
N ASP A 93 -11.43 -6.35 -6.25
CA ASP A 93 -10.75 -7.62 -6.09
C ASP A 93 -11.71 -8.81 -5.96
N VAL A 94 -13.02 -8.65 -6.24
CA VAL A 94 -14.00 -9.76 -6.19
C VAL A 94 -13.53 -10.90 -7.08
N SER A 95 -13.08 -11.97 -6.43
CA SER A 95 -12.85 -13.26 -7.03
C SER A 95 -13.25 -14.32 -6.01
N PRO A 96 -13.78 -15.49 -6.40
CA PRO A 96 -14.14 -16.56 -5.47
C PRO A 96 -12.98 -17.01 -4.56
N ILE A 97 -11.75 -16.70 -4.97
CA ILE A 97 -10.48 -17.04 -4.31
C ILE A 97 -9.79 -15.82 -3.68
N SER A 98 -10.34 -14.61 -3.82
CA SER A 98 -9.71 -13.39 -3.30
C SER A 98 -9.83 -13.26 -1.79
N GLY A 99 -10.90 -13.81 -1.19
CA GLY A 99 -11.25 -13.60 0.22
C GLY A 99 -11.88 -12.23 0.50
N SER A 100 -12.27 -11.49 -0.54
CA SER A 100 -12.77 -10.11 -0.45
C SER A 100 -14.25 -9.94 -0.77
N GLY A 101 -15.01 -11.04 -0.73
CA GLY A 101 -16.46 -11.01 -0.93
C GLY A 101 -17.16 -10.05 0.04
N LEU A 102 -18.36 -9.59 -0.34
CA LEU A 102 -19.15 -8.66 0.49
C LEU A 102 -19.58 -9.24 1.84
N ASP A 103 -19.54 -10.57 2.00
CA ASP A 103 -19.72 -11.26 3.27
C ASP A 103 -18.57 -11.00 4.26
N VAL A 104 -17.35 -10.78 3.75
CA VAL A 104 -16.16 -10.47 4.55
C VAL A 104 -15.88 -8.96 4.58
N PHE A 105 -16.02 -8.29 3.44
CA PHE A 105 -15.80 -6.85 3.27
C PHE A 105 -17.08 -6.16 2.80
N PRO A 106 -18.11 -6.04 3.67
CA PRO A 106 -19.33 -5.36 3.32
C PRO A 106 -19.05 -3.90 2.94
N GLN A 107 -19.92 -3.31 2.12
CA GLN A 107 -19.79 -1.91 1.73
C GLN A 107 -19.75 -0.98 2.96
N ALA A 108 -18.85 0.00 2.93
CA ALA A 108 -18.91 1.14 3.82
C ALA A 108 -20.22 1.89 3.56
N ALA A 109 -21.01 2.10 4.62
CA ALA A 109 -22.35 2.67 4.52
C ALA A 109 -22.36 4.21 4.47
N ASP A 110 -21.29 4.83 4.94
CA ASP A 110 -21.10 6.27 5.11
C ASP A 110 -19.68 6.70 4.71
N ASN A 111 -19.36 7.99 4.85
CA ASN A 111 -18.06 8.55 4.47
C ASN A 111 -17.20 8.88 5.70
N ARG A 112 -17.50 8.33 6.88
CA ARG A 112 -16.81 8.70 8.12
C ARG A 112 -15.32 8.42 8.09
N ALA A 113 -14.88 7.47 7.27
CA ALA A 113 -13.47 7.13 7.12
C ALA A 113 -12.75 7.95 6.03
N CYS A 114 -13.43 8.88 5.33
CA CYS A 114 -12.89 9.54 4.15
C CYS A 114 -11.57 10.26 4.43
N CYS A 115 -10.59 10.04 3.55
CA CYS A 115 -9.25 10.61 3.62
C CYS A 115 -8.82 11.16 2.26
N ALA A 116 -8.06 12.24 2.26
CA ALA A 116 -7.28 12.67 1.10
C ALA A 116 -5.89 12.02 1.14
N TYR A 117 -5.43 11.53 -0.01
CA TYR A 117 -4.13 10.92 -0.22
C TYR A 117 -3.35 11.70 -1.28
N ARG A 118 -2.03 11.80 -1.10
CA ARG A 118 -1.08 12.27 -2.11
C ARG A 118 0.12 11.33 -2.18
N TYR A 119 0.27 10.69 -3.32
CA TYR A 119 1.40 9.83 -3.67
C TYR A 119 2.41 10.65 -4.46
N THR A 120 3.62 10.83 -3.95
CA THR A 120 4.69 11.59 -4.61
C THR A 120 5.87 10.68 -4.90
N ARG A 121 6.20 10.55 -6.17
CA ARG A 121 7.45 9.91 -6.63
C ARG A 121 8.61 10.86 -6.37
N ILE A 122 9.53 10.47 -5.50
CA ILE A 122 10.75 11.22 -5.21
C ILE A 122 11.93 10.47 -5.80
N GLY A 123 12.65 11.11 -6.73
CA GLY A 123 13.76 10.49 -7.45
C GLY A 123 13.36 9.85 -8.78
N PRO A 124 14.34 9.35 -9.55
CA PRO A 124 14.15 8.95 -10.94
C PRO A 124 13.47 7.58 -11.12
N PHE A 125 13.51 6.71 -10.11
CA PHE A 125 13.01 5.33 -10.21
C PHE A 125 13.68 4.56 -11.37
N THR A 126 15.00 4.59 -11.41
CA THR A 126 15.82 3.96 -12.45
C THR A 126 16.67 2.85 -11.86
N PHE A 127 16.97 1.82 -12.67
CA PHE A 127 17.77 0.68 -12.23
C PHE A 127 19.25 1.03 -12.20
N ASN A 128 19.64 1.84 -11.22
CA ASN A 128 20.98 2.40 -11.06
C ASN A 128 21.47 2.35 -9.61
N ASN A 129 20.91 1.46 -8.80
CA ASN A 129 21.23 1.35 -7.37
C ASN A 129 21.02 2.65 -6.57
N ASN A 130 20.16 3.55 -7.03
CA ASN A 130 19.88 4.79 -6.32
C ASN A 130 19.28 4.50 -4.93
N LEU A 131 19.85 5.14 -3.91
CA LEU A 131 19.50 4.94 -2.49
C LEU A 131 18.54 6.02 -1.95
N THR A 132 18.20 7.02 -2.75
CA THR A 132 17.41 8.18 -2.35
C THR A 132 16.00 8.19 -2.96
N SER A 133 15.74 7.28 -3.90
CA SER A 133 14.44 7.13 -4.54
C SER A 133 13.46 6.53 -3.56
N GLN A 134 12.30 7.17 -3.45
CA GLN A 134 11.27 6.80 -2.49
C GLN A 134 9.89 7.19 -3.01
N LEU A 135 8.89 6.42 -2.62
CA LEU A 135 7.49 6.82 -2.71
C LEU A 135 7.11 7.47 -1.38
N LYS A 136 6.69 8.72 -1.42
CA LYS A 136 6.09 9.41 -0.28
C LYS A 136 4.57 9.35 -0.39
N VAL A 137 3.90 8.90 0.66
CA VAL A 137 2.45 8.87 0.77
C VAL A 137 2.04 9.79 1.90
N ASP A 138 1.36 10.87 1.57
CA ASP A 138 0.77 11.82 2.50
C ASP A 138 -0.73 11.53 2.63
N CYS A 139 -1.27 11.56 3.86
CA CYS A 139 -2.67 11.32 4.16
C CYS A 139 -3.22 12.41 5.08
N VAL A 140 -4.43 12.90 4.80
CA VAL A 140 -5.20 13.77 5.70
C VAL A 140 -6.57 13.14 5.90
N TYR A 141 -6.95 12.92 7.15
CA TYR A 141 -8.31 12.50 7.51
C TYR A 141 -9.29 13.66 7.31
N LEU A 142 -10.40 13.40 6.61
CA LEU A 142 -11.41 14.42 6.30
C LEU A 142 -12.77 14.12 6.93
N GLY A 143 -13.07 12.86 7.25
CA GLY A 143 -14.36 12.44 7.78
C GLY A 143 -15.51 12.64 6.80
N GLU A 144 -16.75 12.58 7.31
CA GLU A 144 -17.98 12.56 6.49
C GLU A 144 -18.06 13.70 5.47
N SER A 145 -17.75 14.93 5.89
CA SER A 145 -17.79 16.13 5.03
C SER A 145 -16.73 16.09 3.92
N GLY A 146 -15.67 15.31 4.12
CA GLY A 146 -14.57 15.14 3.18
C GLY A 146 -14.97 14.55 1.84
N ALA A 147 -16.00 13.69 1.79
CA ALA A 147 -16.41 13.01 0.57
C ALA A 147 -16.93 13.94 -0.53
N SER A 148 -17.38 15.14 -0.16
CA SER A 148 -17.80 16.20 -1.09
C SER A 148 -16.68 17.14 -1.50
N THR A 149 -15.44 16.93 -1.00
CA THR A 149 -14.28 17.74 -1.41
C THR A 149 -14.04 17.53 -2.91
N PRO A 150 -13.99 18.59 -3.73
CA PRO A 150 -13.60 18.46 -5.13
C PRO A 150 -12.18 17.89 -5.26
N ILE A 151 -11.98 16.93 -6.17
CA ILE A 151 -10.66 16.32 -6.39
C ILE A 151 -9.60 17.37 -6.83
N ASP A 152 -10.04 18.44 -7.49
CA ASP A 152 -9.19 19.56 -7.92
C ASP A 152 -8.65 20.36 -6.72
N ASN A 153 -9.41 20.43 -5.61
CA ASN A 153 -8.94 21.09 -4.39
C ASN A 153 -7.74 20.34 -3.81
N ILE A 154 -7.81 19.01 -3.71
CA ILE A 154 -6.70 18.22 -3.17
C ILE A 154 -5.54 18.10 -4.16
N SER A 155 -5.78 18.33 -5.45
CA SER A 155 -4.72 18.37 -6.47
C SER A 155 -3.89 19.66 -6.44
N ASN A 156 -4.22 20.59 -5.53
CA ASN A 156 -3.51 21.85 -5.31
C ASN A 156 -2.52 21.75 -4.14
N ASN A 157 -1.25 22.06 -4.38
CA ASN A 157 -0.21 22.04 -3.34
C ASN A 157 -0.49 22.98 -2.16
N ALA A 158 -1.16 24.12 -2.38
CA ALA A 158 -1.52 25.05 -1.31
C ALA A 158 -2.52 24.44 -0.32
N TRP A 159 -3.40 23.55 -0.79
CA TRP A 159 -4.35 22.83 0.05
C TRP A 159 -3.63 21.94 1.08
N TRP A 160 -2.58 21.24 0.64
CA TRP A 160 -1.73 20.40 1.49
C TRP A 160 -0.87 21.23 2.44
N ALA A 161 -0.30 22.35 1.96
CA ALA A 161 0.50 23.24 2.81
C ALA A 161 -0.31 23.79 3.99
N ALA A 162 -1.58 24.13 3.76
CA ALA A 162 -2.49 24.61 4.81
C ALA A 162 -2.85 23.53 5.86
N ARG A 163 -2.62 22.25 5.54
CA ARG A 163 -2.95 21.08 6.37
C ARG A 163 -1.72 20.32 6.84
N ALA A 164 -0.56 20.97 6.86
CA ALA A 164 0.70 20.32 7.20
C ALA A 164 0.68 19.67 8.60
N SER A 165 0.01 20.29 9.58
CA SER A 165 -0.15 19.76 10.94
C SER A 165 -1.09 18.55 11.03
N GLU A 166 -1.97 18.38 10.06
CA GLU A 166 -2.94 17.28 9.97
C GLU A 166 -2.41 16.12 9.09
N THR A 167 -1.32 16.37 8.36
CA THR A 167 -0.80 15.43 7.37
C THR A 167 0.04 14.34 8.02
N VAL A 168 -0.39 13.10 7.85
CA VAL A 168 0.39 11.92 8.19
C VAL A 168 1.20 11.50 6.97
N THR A 169 2.53 11.49 7.09
CA THR A 169 3.43 11.04 6.02
C THR A 169 3.96 9.63 6.28
N ARG A 170 4.04 8.83 5.22
CA ARG A 170 4.74 7.55 5.17
C ARG A 170 5.70 7.56 3.98
N ILE A 171 6.96 7.21 4.25
CA ILE A 171 8.00 7.10 3.23
C ILE A 171 8.29 5.63 2.98
N PHE A 172 8.36 5.23 1.71
CA PHE A 172 8.68 3.89 1.26
C PHE A 172 9.91 3.94 0.35
N PRO A 173 11.06 3.40 0.76
CA PRO A 173 12.25 3.33 -0.09
C PRO A 173 12.03 2.43 -1.32
N VAL A 174 12.70 2.77 -2.43
CA VAL A 174 12.79 1.92 -3.62
C VAL A 174 13.91 0.89 -3.44
N GLY A 175 13.64 -0.10 -2.58
CA GLY A 175 14.65 -1.03 -2.06
C GLY A 175 15.04 -2.16 -3.02
N GLY A 176 14.28 -2.39 -4.08
CA GLY A 176 14.43 -3.58 -4.91
C GLY A 176 14.00 -4.86 -4.16
N TYR A 177 14.58 -5.98 -4.56
CA TYR A 177 14.34 -7.28 -3.93
C TYR A 177 15.56 -8.19 -4.05
N ILE A 178 15.62 -9.23 -3.24
CA ILE A 178 16.63 -10.29 -3.35
C ILE A 178 16.05 -11.48 -4.12
N TYR A 179 16.78 -11.99 -5.12
CA TYR A 179 16.41 -13.22 -5.83
C TYR A 179 17.66 -14.05 -6.20
N PRO A 180 17.66 -15.39 -5.98
CA PRO A 180 16.73 -16.11 -5.10
C PRO A 180 17.03 -15.77 -3.64
N ALA A 181 16.01 -15.48 -2.85
CA ALA A 181 16.14 -15.32 -1.39
C ALA A 181 15.86 -16.63 -0.65
N ALA A 182 16.38 -17.75 -1.18
CA ALA A 182 16.20 -19.05 -0.55
C ALA A 182 16.78 -19.04 0.88
N ALA A 183 16.03 -19.60 1.83
CA ALA A 183 16.31 -19.58 3.26
C ALA A 183 17.60 -20.30 3.69
N VAL A 184 18.39 -20.84 2.75
CA VAL A 184 19.51 -21.74 3.06
C VAL A 184 20.74 -21.49 2.19
N SER A 185 20.60 -20.95 0.98
CA SER A 185 21.71 -20.89 0.03
C SER A 185 22.61 -19.67 0.20
N GLY A 186 22.11 -18.62 0.85
CA GLY A 186 22.82 -17.35 0.97
C GLY A 186 23.16 -16.66 -0.37
N SER A 187 22.62 -17.18 -1.48
CA SER A 187 23.09 -16.92 -2.85
C SER A 187 22.30 -15.84 -3.58
N GLY A 188 21.49 -15.08 -2.85
CA GLY A 188 20.57 -14.12 -3.43
C GLY A 188 21.28 -12.85 -3.86
N THR A 189 20.91 -12.35 -5.03
CA THR A 189 21.40 -11.06 -5.54
C THR A 189 20.36 -9.98 -5.32
N LEU A 190 20.81 -8.79 -4.92
CA LEU A 190 19.97 -7.60 -4.88
C LEU A 190 19.70 -7.11 -6.30
N ASP A 191 18.44 -7.09 -6.68
CA ASP A 191 17.94 -6.69 -8.00
C ASP A 191 16.96 -5.52 -7.87
N ARG A 192 16.78 -4.76 -8.96
CA ARG A 192 15.84 -3.62 -9.08
C ARG A 192 15.95 -2.51 -8.03
N ARG A 193 17.02 -2.46 -7.24
CA ARG A 193 17.24 -1.36 -6.29
C ARG A 193 17.33 -0.03 -7.04
N GLY A 194 16.53 0.93 -6.59
CA GLY A 194 16.38 2.24 -7.22
C GLY A 194 15.30 2.32 -8.30
N SER A 195 14.75 1.20 -8.82
CA SER A 195 13.67 1.20 -9.82
C SER A 195 12.32 0.73 -9.29
N ASP A 196 12.30 -0.35 -8.51
CA ASP A 196 11.09 -1.02 -8.05
C ASP A 196 11.19 -1.32 -6.55
N SER A 197 10.05 -1.40 -5.88
CA SER A 197 9.99 -1.86 -4.49
C SER A 197 8.77 -2.73 -4.30
N TYR A 198 8.91 -3.72 -3.43
CA TYR A 198 7.87 -4.68 -3.08
C TYR A 198 7.86 -4.87 -1.56
N TYR A 199 6.69 -5.12 -1.00
CA TYR A 199 6.50 -5.38 0.43
C TYR A 199 5.65 -6.62 0.59
N TRP A 200 6.15 -7.58 1.35
CA TRP A 200 5.39 -8.79 1.64
C TRP A 200 4.11 -8.48 2.40
N SER A 201 3.01 -9.13 2.01
CA SER A 201 1.83 -9.24 2.85
C SER A 201 1.87 -10.55 3.64
N GLY A 202 1.13 -10.61 4.75
CA GLY A 202 0.85 -11.85 5.49
C GLY A 202 -0.22 -12.71 4.83
N THR A 203 -0.83 -12.24 3.73
CA THR A 203 -1.84 -13.00 2.99
C THR A 203 -1.16 -13.91 1.97
N GLU A 204 -1.34 -15.22 2.14
CA GLU A 204 -0.86 -16.21 1.17
C GLU A 204 -1.85 -16.39 0.01
N LEU A 205 -1.34 -16.79 -1.15
CA LEU A 205 -2.17 -17.27 -2.26
C LEU A 205 -2.24 -18.80 -2.24
N ASP A 206 -1.07 -19.44 -2.17
CA ASP A 206 -0.93 -20.89 -2.12
C ASP A 206 0.44 -21.27 -1.51
N SER A 207 0.85 -22.54 -1.66
CA SER A 207 2.14 -23.05 -1.15
C SER A 207 3.37 -22.35 -1.74
N SER A 208 3.25 -21.81 -2.94
CA SER A 208 4.35 -21.25 -3.75
C SER A 208 4.32 -19.73 -3.81
N PHE A 209 3.14 -19.11 -3.72
CA PHE A 209 2.93 -17.68 -3.92
C PHE A 209 2.36 -16.98 -2.67
N ALA A 210 2.80 -15.75 -2.47
CA ALA A 210 2.20 -14.83 -1.49
C ALA A 210 1.87 -13.49 -2.15
N TRP A 211 0.86 -12.81 -1.61
CA TRP A 211 0.50 -11.47 -2.04
C TRP A 211 1.52 -10.44 -1.55
N ASN A 212 1.69 -9.38 -2.33
CA ASN A 212 2.57 -8.26 -2.02
C ASN A 212 1.96 -6.96 -2.52
N ALA A 213 2.42 -5.87 -1.92
CA ALA A 213 2.27 -4.54 -2.50
C ALA A 213 3.56 -4.15 -3.20
N GLY A 214 3.45 -3.34 -4.24
CA GLY A 214 4.59 -2.90 -5.02
C GLY A 214 4.38 -1.52 -5.61
N PHE A 215 5.49 -0.90 -5.98
CA PHE A 215 5.49 0.36 -6.71
C PHE A 215 6.76 0.52 -7.54
N TYR A 216 6.62 1.27 -8.63
CA TYR A 216 7.71 1.58 -9.56
C TYR A 216 7.47 2.94 -10.20
N SER A 217 8.08 3.25 -11.34
CA SER A 217 8.15 4.62 -11.86
C SER A 217 6.79 5.28 -12.18
N HIS A 218 5.72 4.52 -12.39
CA HIS A 218 4.44 5.07 -12.86
C HIS A 218 3.25 4.86 -11.94
N HIS A 219 3.21 3.82 -11.09
CA HIS A 219 2.10 3.63 -10.13
C HIS A 219 2.48 2.73 -8.96
N ALA A 220 1.54 2.60 -8.00
CA ALA A 220 1.63 1.73 -6.84
C ALA A 220 0.37 0.84 -6.68
N TYR A 221 0.54 -0.41 -6.27
CA TYR A 221 -0.52 -1.43 -6.19
C TYR A 221 -0.39 -2.35 -4.96
N ALA A 222 -1.46 -3.08 -4.64
CA ALA A 222 -1.52 -4.12 -3.59
C ALA A 222 -2.11 -5.45 -4.08
N SER A 223 -2.25 -5.64 -5.40
CA SER A 223 -2.93 -6.78 -6.01
C SER A 223 -2.00 -7.80 -6.70
N TYR A 224 -0.71 -7.83 -6.38
CA TYR A 224 0.24 -8.70 -7.09
C TYR A 224 0.69 -9.85 -6.21
N CYS A 225 1.04 -10.98 -6.82
CA CYS A 225 1.61 -12.13 -6.12
C CYS A 225 2.96 -12.50 -6.71
N TYR A 226 3.87 -12.99 -5.87
CA TYR A 226 5.20 -13.44 -6.28
C TYR A 226 5.56 -14.71 -5.51
N PHE A 227 6.55 -15.42 -6.03
CA PHE A 227 7.06 -16.62 -5.39
C PHE A 227 7.64 -16.32 -4.00
N LYS A 228 7.37 -17.20 -3.03
CA LYS A 228 7.88 -17.07 -1.65
C LYS A 228 9.40 -17.14 -1.54
N TYR A 229 10.10 -17.57 -2.60
CA TYR A 229 11.56 -17.52 -2.67
C TYR A 229 12.12 -16.13 -3.02
N TYR A 230 11.31 -15.08 -3.17
CA TYR A 230 11.78 -13.69 -3.28
C TYR A 230 11.99 -13.05 -1.90
N GLY A 231 12.97 -12.16 -1.81
CA GLY A 231 13.33 -11.44 -0.60
C GLY A 231 12.85 -10.00 -0.67
N PHE A 232 11.55 -9.78 -0.47
CA PHE A 232 11.01 -8.42 -0.34
C PHE A 232 11.21 -7.87 1.07
N PRO A 233 11.38 -6.53 1.18
CA PRO A 233 11.19 -5.80 2.42
C PRO A 233 9.92 -6.19 3.18
N VAL A 234 9.98 -6.04 4.51
CA VAL A 234 8.84 -6.17 5.40
C VAL A 234 8.58 -4.81 6.02
N ARG A 235 7.31 -4.38 6.02
CA ARG A 235 6.84 -3.22 6.77
C ARG A 235 5.74 -3.68 7.70
N LEU A 236 6.01 -3.68 8.99
CA LEU A 236 5.07 -4.14 10.01
C LEU A 236 4.01 -3.06 10.27
N PHE A 237 2.80 -3.50 10.53
CA PHE A 237 1.68 -2.66 10.96
C PHE A 237 1.41 -2.96 12.43
N ALA A 238 0.83 -2.00 13.15
CA ALA A 238 0.33 -2.23 14.49
C ALA A 238 -1.15 -2.63 14.40
N ASP A 239 -1.62 -3.41 15.36
CA ASP A 239 -3.03 -3.85 15.50
C ASP A 239 -4.01 -2.70 15.83
N GLU A 240 -3.51 -1.48 16.06
CA GLU A 240 -4.27 -0.26 16.40
C GLU A 240 -5.08 0.32 15.23
#